data_AF-A0A940RFQ0-F1
#
_entry.id   AF-A0A940RFQ0-F1
#
_cell.length_a   1.000
_cell.length_b   1.000
_cell.length_c   1.000
_cell.angle_alpha   90.00
_cell.angle_beta   90.00
_cell.angle_gamma   90.00
#
_symmetry.space_group_name_H-M   'P 1'
#
loop_
_entity.id
_entity.type
_entity.pdbx_description
1 polymer ?
#
loop_
_entity_poly.entity_id
_entity_poly.type
_entity_poly.pdbx_seq_one_letter_code
_entity_poly.pdbx_strand_id
1 'polypeptide(L)' 'ELLTETDASIAEICYECGFNTLSNFNKQFKEITLRKPTEYKKEFMTI' A
#
# COMPACT_ATOMS: atom_id res chain seq x y z
N GLU A 1 3.35 -7.09 4.81
CA GLU A 1 4.60 -7.57 4.18
C GLU A 1 5.14 -6.47 3.26
N LEU A 2 4.79 -6.35 1.98
CA LEU A 2 5.43 -5.35 1.07
C LEU A 2 5.39 -3.88 1.54
N LEU A 3 4.26 -3.41 2.10
CA LEU A 3 4.12 -2.02 2.57
C LEU A 3 4.96 -1.67 3.81
N THR A 4 5.44 -2.67 4.54
CA THR A 4 6.13 -2.52 5.82
C THR A 4 7.60 -2.94 5.76
N GLU A 5 7.95 -3.79 4.78
CA GLU A 5 9.28 -4.39 4.65
C GLU A 5 10.10 -3.80 3.49
N THR A 6 9.50 -2.93 2.68
CA THR A 6 10.16 -2.37 1.50
C THR A 6 10.09 -0.85 1.46
N ASP A 7 11.15 -0.23 0.95
CA ASP A 7 11.17 1.20 0.62
C ASP A 7 10.37 1.52 -0.66
N ALA A 8 9.92 0.49 -1.39
CA ALA A 8 9.19 0.61 -2.64
C ALA A 8 7.96 1.53 -2.49
N SER A 9 7.78 2.44 -3.43
CA SER A 9 6.65 3.36 -3.41
C SER A 9 5.32 2.60 -3.46
N ILE A 10 4.25 3.25 -3.00
CA ILE A 10 2.89 2.68 -3.10
C ILE A 10 2.53 2.32 -4.55
N ALA A 11 3.08 3.07 -5.53
CA ALA A 11 2.89 2.79 -6.95
C ALA A 11 3.58 1.50 -7.39
N GLU A 12 4.83 1.28 -6.99
CA GLU A 12 5.56 0.04 -7.29
C GLU A 12 4.85 -1.17 -6.68
N ILE A 13 4.48 -1.10 -5.40
CA ILE A 13 3.74 -2.17 -4.71
C ILE A 13 2.39 -2.43 -5.40
N CYS A 14 1.69 -1.39 -5.82
CA CYS A 14 0.43 -1.52 -6.58
C CYS A 14 0.63 -2.32 -7.87
N TYR A 15 1.66 -2.01 -8.65
CA TYR A 15 1.95 -2.73 -9.89
C TYR A 15 2.43 -4.17 -9.65
N GLU A 16 3.29 -4.40 -8.65
CA GLU A 16 3.73 -5.75 -8.28
C GLU A 16 2.58 -6.65 -7.79
N CYS A 17 1.59 -6.06 -7.12
CA CYS A 17 0.38 -6.76 -6.69
C CYS A 17 -0.62 -7.00 -7.84
N GLY A 18 -0.29 -6.63 -9.08
CA GLY A 18 -1.13 -6.85 -10.26
C GLY A 18 -2.30 -5.87 -10.41
N PHE A 19 -2.28 -4.72 -9.72
CA PHE A 19 -3.31 -3.71 -9.87
C PHE A 19 -2.97 -2.77 -11.04
N ASN A 20 -3.95 -2.60 -11.93
CA ASN A 20 -3.82 -1.72 -13.09
C ASN A 20 -3.82 -0.23 -12.74
N THR A 21 -4.35 0.15 -11.56
CA THR A 21 -4.39 1.54 -11.11
C THR A 21 -4.24 1.66 -9.60
N LEU A 22 -3.57 2.74 -9.17
CA LEU A 22 -3.46 3.13 -7.77
C LEU A 22 -4.82 3.29 -7.08
N SER A 23 -5.83 3.79 -7.78
CA SER A 23 -7.17 3.98 -7.21
C SER A 23 -7.82 2.65 -6.83
N ASN A 24 -7.69 1.62 -7.67
CA ASN A 24 -8.24 0.30 -7.36
C ASN A 24 -7.49 -0.35 -6.19
N PHE A 25 -6.16 -0.26 -6.19
CA PHE A 25 -5.33 -0.72 -5.09
C PHE A 25 -5.70 -0.04 -3.77
N ASN A 26 -5.76 1.30 -3.76
CA ASN A 26 -6.10 2.08 -2.57
C ASN A 26 -7.49 1.73 -2.03
N LYS A 27 -8.47 1.53 -2.92
CA LYS A 27 -9.84 1.14 -2.53
C LYS A 27 -9.84 -0.25 -1.90
N GLN A 28 -9.28 -1.25 -2.58
CA GLN A 28 -9.23 -2.63 -2.10
C GLN A 28 -8.47 -2.73 -0.77
N PHE A 29 -7.32 -2.06 -0.69
CA PHE A 29 -6.51 -2.03 0.53
C PHE A 29 -7.29 -1.41 1.69
N LYS A 30 -8.00 -0.30 1.45
CA LYS A 30 -8.84 0.34 2.47
C LYS A 30 -10.03 -0.53 2.86
N GLU A 31 -10.63 -1.26 1.95
CA GLU A 31 -11.74 -2.18 2.28
C GLU A 31 -11.28 -3.33 3.19
N ILE A 32 -10.07 -3.83 3.00
CA ILE A 32 -9.51 -4.95 3.78
C ILE A 32 -8.92 -4.46 5.12
N THR A 33 -8.15 -3.38 5.09
CA THR A 33 -7.38 -2.89 6.26
C THR A 33 -8.06 -1.75 7.02
N LEU A 34 -9.17 -1.21 6.48
CA LEU A 34 -9.87 -0.01 6.95
C LEU A 34 -9.01 1.26 6.99
N ARG A 35 -7.83 1.24 6.36
CA ARG A 35 -6.82 2.30 6.39
C ARG A 35 -6.30 2.60 4.99
N LYS A 36 -5.80 3.80 4.73
CA LYS A 36 -5.14 4.08 3.45
C LYS A 36 -3.73 3.47 3.43
N PRO A 37 -3.23 2.98 2.28
CA PRO A 37 -1.88 2.42 2.19
C PRO A 37 -0.78 3.41 2.62
N THR A 38 -0.97 4.70 2.33
CA THR A 38 -0.02 5.76 2.70
C THR A 38 0.03 6.01 4.21
N GLU A 39 -1.13 5.99 4.88
CA GLU A 39 -1.25 6.12 6.33
C GLU A 39 -0.62 4.92 7.01
N TYR A 40 -0.94 3.72 6.50
CA TYR A 40 -0.36 2.46 6.97
C TYR A 40 1.16 2.45 6.81
N LYS A 41 1.70 2.75 5.63
CA LYS A 41 3.15 2.78 5.39
C LYS A 41 3.86 3.76 6.33
N LYS A 42 3.30 4.94 6.56
CA LYS A 42 3.88 5.95 7.47
C LYS A 42 3.92 5.48 8.93
N GLU A 43 2.87 4.81 9.40
CA GLU A 43 2.79 4.31 10.77
C GLU A 43 3.81 3.19 11.05
N PHE A 44 4.10 2.36 10.04
CA PHE A 44 5.04 1.25 10.17
C PHE A 44 6.49 1.57 9.75
N MET A 45 6.74 2.65 9.00
CA MET A 45 8.10 3.14 8.66
C MET A 45 8.78 3.94 9.78
N THR A 46 8.17 4.09 10.97
CA THR A 46 8.75 4.87 12.09
C THR A 46 9.59 3.99 13.03
N ILE A 47 10.33 3.02 12.52
CA ILE A 47 11.30 2.20 13.26
C ILE A 47 12.64 2.22 12.54
#